data_AF-D4MVL5-F1
#
_entry.id   AF-D4MVL5-F1
#
_cell.length_a   1.000
_cell.length_b   1.000
_cell.length_c   1.000
_cell.angle_alpha   90.00
_cell.angle_beta   90.00
_cell.angle_gamma   90.00
#
_symmetry.space_group_name_H-M   'P 1'
#
loop_
_entity.id
_entity.type
_entity.pdbx_description
1 polymer ?
#
loop_
_entity_poly.entity_id
_entity_poly.type
_entity_poly.pdbx_seq_one_letter_code
_entity_poly.pdbx_strand_id
1 'polypeptide(L)' 'MAKVIKMVAAFDYPNTMEKVLPIEEIVERITEKGYKVEIGKIDMMLMQTEGKRIKVYEETEL' A
#
# COMPACT_ATOMS: atom_id res chain seq x y z
N MET A 1 -17.20 18.67 -12.13
CA MET A 1 -15.82 18.13 -12.11
C MET A 1 -15.91 16.64 -11.83
N ALA A 2 -15.23 15.82 -12.62
CA ALA A 2 -15.19 14.38 -12.36
C ALA A 2 -14.07 14.10 -11.35
N LYS A 3 -14.35 13.33 -10.31
CA LYS A 3 -13.31 12.84 -9.39
C LYS A 3 -12.61 11.64 -10.04
N VAL A 4 -11.28 11.67 -10.08
CA VAL A 4 -10.45 10.58 -10.59
C VAL A 4 -9.62 10.01 -9.45
N ILE A 5 -9.57 8.68 -9.37
CA ILE A 5 -8.66 7.96 -8.47
C ILE A 5 -7.40 7.63 -9.26
N LYS A 6 -6.28 8.25 -8.91
CA LYS A 6 -4.99 8.01 -9.55
C LYS A 6 -4.09 7.21 -8.63
N MET A 7 -3.53 6.10 -9.11
CA MET A 7 -2.48 5.38 -8.37
C MET A 7 -1.19 6.19 -8.42
N VAL A 8 -0.65 6.51 -7.25
CA VAL A 8 0.57 7.35 -7.10
C VAL A 8 1.77 6.54 -6.62
N ALA A 9 1.55 5.41 -5.95
CA ALA A 9 2.62 4.51 -5.54
C ALA A 9 2.13 3.05 -5.45
N ALA A 10 3.05 2.11 -5.62
CA ALA A 10 2.84 0.71 -5.32
C ALA A 10 4.15 0.10 -4.80
N PHE A 11 4.09 -0.64 -3.70
CA PHE A 11 5.27 -1.28 -3.12
C PHE A 11 4.93 -2.62 -2.49
N ASP A 12 5.97 -3.45 -2.41
CA ASP A 12 5.94 -4.82 -1.93
C ASP A 12 6.41 -4.85 -0.47
N TYR A 13 5.60 -5.44 0.39
CA TYR A 13 5.81 -5.53 1.82
C TYR A 13 5.89 -7.01 2.24
N PRO A 14 7.11 -7.55 2.45
CA PRO A 14 7.30 -8.94 2.87
C PRO A 14 6.73 -9.19 4.27
N ASN A 15 6.13 -10.36 4.52
CA ASN A 15 5.57 -10.69 5.86
C ASN A 15 6.63 -10.64 6.98
N THR A 16 7.90 -10.82 6.66
CA THR A 16 9.00 -10.70 7.62
C THR A 16 9.15 -9.28 8.20
N MET A 17 8.68 -8.25 7.48
CA MET A 17 8.72 -6.86 7.93
C MET A 17 7.74 -6.57 9.08
N GLU A 18 6.68 -7.37 9.26
CA GLU A 18 5.68 -7.16 10.33
C GLU A 18 6.31 -7.19 11.73
N LYS A 19 7.46 -7.86 11.88
CA LYS A 19 8.22 -7.93 13.14
C LYS A 19 8.99 -6.65 13.46
N VAL A 20 9.23 -5.81 12.46
CA VAL A 20 10.06 -4.60 12.56
C VAL A 20 9.21 -3.33 12.48
N LEU A 21 8.23 -3.31 11.58
CA LEU A 21 7.35 -2.17 11.36
C LEU A 21 5.97 -2.69 10.93
N PRO A 22 4.96 -2.75 11.80
CA PRO A 22 3.63 -3.24 11.46
C PRO A 22 3.03 -2.54 10.24
N ILE A 23 2.37 -3.31 9.37
CA ILE A 23 1.76 -2.71 8.17
C ILE A 23 0.68 -1.68 8.52
N GLU A 24 -0.01 -1.87 9.64
CA GLU A 24 -1.06 -0.97 10.12
C GLU A 24 -0.51 0.44 10.35
N GLU A 25 0.69 0.59 10.93
CA GLU A 25 1.33 1.89 11.13
C GLU A 25 1.66 2.59 9.80
N ILE A 26 2.01 1.82 8.78
CA ILE A 26 2.29 2.36 7.43
C ILE A 26 0.99 2.87 6.82
N VAL A 27 -0.06 2.05 6.88
CA VAL A 27 -1.37 2.39 6.32
C VAL A 27 -1.94 3.62 7.00
N GLU A 28 -1.90 3.68 8.33
CA GLU A 28 -2.37 4.81 9.13
C GLU A 28 -1.69 6.11 8.67
N ARG A 29 -0.35 6.16 8.64
CA ARG A 29 0.42 7.34 8.21
C ARG A 29 0.13 7.77 6.77
N ILE A 30 -0.20 6.84 5.88
CA ILE A 30 -0.58 7.17 4.50
C ILE A 30 -1.99 7.76 4.47
N THR A 31 -2.94 7.15 5.19
CA THR A 31 -4.33 7.60 5.25
C THR A 31 -4.49 8.95 5.98
N GLU A 32 -3.69 9.24 7.01
CA GLU A 32 -3.64 10.54 7.69
C GLU A 32 -3.28 11.69 6.75
N LYS A 33 -2.52 11.40 5.69
CA LYS A 33 -2.17 12.38 4.64
C LYS A 33 -3.24 12.54 3.57
N GLY A 34 -4.38 11.87 3.70
CA GLY A 34 -5.51 11.95 2.77
C GLY A 34 -5.44 11.00 1.57
N TYR A 35 -4.46 10.10 1.53
CA TYR A 35 -4.38 9.09 0.47
C TYR A 35 -5.26 7.88 0.77
N LYS A 36 -5.68 7.18 -0.28
CA LYS A 36 -6.37 5.89 -0.20
C LYS A 36 -5.37 4.75 -0.36
N VAL A 37 -5.60 3.65 0.36
CA VAL A 37 -4.71 2.47 0.33
C VAL A 37 -5.49 1.21 -0.02
N GLU A 38 -4.91 0.38 -0.88
CA GLU A 38 -5.34 -0.99 -1.15
C GLU A 38 -4.22 -1.95 -0.79
N ILE A 39 -4.58 -3.04 -0.11
CA ILE A 39 -3.63 -4.09 0.30
C ILE A 39 -4.06 -5.39 -0.36
N GLY A 40 -3.17 -5.95 -1.18
CA GLY A 40 -3.38 -7.26 -1.82
C GLY A 40 -2.33 -8.26 -1.36
N LYS A 41 -2.71 -9.54 -1.17
CA LYS A 41 -1.73 -10.60 -0.94
C LYS A 41 -0.93 -10.86 -2.21
N ILE A 42 0.36 -11.10 -2.05
CA ILE A 42 1.25 -11.49 -3.14
C ILE A 42 2.21 -12.59 -2.70
N ASP A 43 2.58 -13.42 -3.67
CA ASP A 43 3.65 -14.39 -3.51
C ASP A 43 4.97 -13.76 -3.98
N MET A 44 5.95 -13.65 -3.08
CA MET A 44 7.24 -13.02 -3.37
C MET A 44 8.29 -14.09 -3.65
N MET A 45 8.18 -14.74 -4.81
CA MET A 45 9.02 -15.90 -5.18
C MET A 45 10.53 -15.68 -4.96
N LEU A 46 11.06 -14.49 -5.28
CA LEU A 46 12.49 -14.18 -5.10
C LEU A 46 12.94 -14.19 -3.64
N MET A 47 12.04 -13.83 -2.72
CA MET A 47 12.30 -13.82 -1.28
C MET A 47 11.81 -15.11 -0.59
N GLN A 48 11.27 -16.06 -1.36
CA GLN A 48 10.70 -17.32 -0.86
C GLN A 48 9.73 -17.10 0.31
N THR A 49 8.94 -16.02 0.24
CA THR A 49 7.97 -15.64 1.28
C THR A 49 6.70 -15.10 0.63
N GLU A 50 5.61 -15.17 1.38
CA GLU A 50 4.43 -14.37 1.09
C GLU A 50 4.63 -12.93 1.59
N GLY A 51 3.85 -12.03 1.02
CA GLY A 51 3.80 -10.64 1.45
C GLY A 51 2.51 -9.96 1.02
N LYS A 52 2.54 -8.64 1.10
CA LYS A 52 1.43 -7.77 0.73
C LYS A 52 1.93 -6.74 -0.28
N ARG A 53 1.17 -6.50 -1.35
CA ARG A 53 1.32 -5.33 -2.22
C ARG A 53 0.47 -4.22 -1.64
N ILE A 54 1.10 -3.10 -1.34
CA ILE A 54 0.41 -1.88 -0.90
C ILE A 54 0.35 -0.95 -2.10
N LYS A 55 -0.85 -0.54 -2.50
CA LYS A 55 -1.07 0.48 -3.53
C LYS A 55 -1.66 1.72 -2.89
N VAL A 56 -1.16 2.88 -3.31
CA VAL A 56 -1.57 4.18 -2.78
C VAL A 56 -2.21 4.98 -3.91
N TYR A 57 -3.35 5.58 -3.62
CA TYR A 57 -4.12 6.38 -4.56
C TYR A 57 -4.41 7.77 -4.01
N GLU A 58 -4.52 8.72 -4.92
CA GLU A 58 -4.92 10.10 -4.67
C GLU A 58 -6.26 10.35 -5.37
N GLU A 59 -7.18 11.06 -4.70
CA GLU A 59 -8.35 11.64 -5.36
C GLU A 59 -7.98 12.99 -5.94
N THR A 60 -8.19 13.16 -7.25
CA THR A 60 -7.96 14.44 -7.94
C THR A 60 -9.19 14.84 -8.75
N GLU A 61 -9.33 16.13 -9.04
CA GLU A 61 -10.40 16.67 -9.87
C GLU A 61 -9.89 16.87 -11.31
N LEU A 62 -10.70 16.43 -12.28
CA LEU A 62 -10.52 16.70 -13.73
C LEU A 62 -10.94 18.12 -14.10
#